data_AF-A0A7S2Q9X7-F1
#
_entry.id   AF-A0A7S2Q9X7-F1
#
_cell.length_a   1.000
_cell.length_b   1.000
_cell.length_c   1.000
_cell.angle_alpha   90.00
_cell.angle_beta   90.00
_cell.angle_gamma   90.00
#
_symmetry.space_group_name_H-M   'P 1'
#
loop_
_entity.id
_entity.type
_entity.pdbx_description
1 polymer ?
#
loop_
_entity_poly.entity_id
_entity_poly.type
_entity_poly.pdbx_seq_one_letter_code
_entity_poly.pdbx_strand_id
1 'polypeptide(L)'
;VVYVIRHGEKVPAGNHLNRTGLARAEHVAKLFGGGSGGVYPPPKAIFANFYHEEYNSVELGTPLARRRGFAVNSSFHRPLYGEDNHAAAAAILHSLRTTGGPVMAIWESWNLVPLVQ
;
A
#
# COMPACT_ATOMS: atom_id res chain seq x y z
N VAL A 1 4.93 -12.56 5.38
CA VAL A 1 5.47 -11.88 4.18
C VAL A 1 4.91 -10.47 4.15
N VAL A 2 5.77 -9.48 3.92
CA VAL A 2 5.34 -8.09 3.69
C VAL A 2 5.67 -7.74 2.25
N TYR A 3 4.66 -7.37 1.46
CA TYR A 3 4.86 -6.79 0.14
C TYR A 3 4.99 -5.28 0.29
N VAL A 4 6.07 -4.72 -0.23
CA VAL A 4 6.27 -3.27 -0.25
C VAL A 4 6.19 -2.81 -1.71
N ILE A 5 5.26 -1.92 -1.99
CA ILE A 5 4.98 -1.42 -3.33
C ILE A 5 5.06 0.10 -3.30
N ARG A 6 5.75 0.69 -4.28
CA ARG A 6 5.71 2.13 -4.51
C ARG A 6 4.35 2.52 -5.10
N HIS A 7 3.79 3.66 -4.72
CA HIS A 7 2.61 4.22 -5.38
C HIS A 7 2.76 4.27 -6.92
N GLY A 8 1.63 4.23 -7.64
CA GLY A 8 1.60 4.32 -9.10
C GLY A 8 1.90 5.72 -9.64
N GLU A 9 1.93 5.84 -10.96
CA GLU A 9 2.17 7.11 -11.65
C GLU A 9 1.05 8.13 -11.35
N LYS A 10 1.45 9.35 -11.01
CA LYS A 10 0.56 10.45 -10.65
C LYS A 10 0.32 11.41 -11.80
N VAL A 11 -0.75 12.20 -11.71
CA VAL A 11 -0.85 13.41 -12.55
C VAL A 11 0.27 14.38 -12.16
N PRO A 12 0.83 15.17 -13.09
CA PRO A 12 1.88 16.13 -12.77
C PRO A 12 1.46 17.06 -11.62
N ALA A 13 2.30 17.16 -10.59
CA ALA A 13 2.05 17.95 -9.38
C ALA A 13 0.75 17.62 -8.61
N GLY A 14 0.10 16.48 -8.86
CA GLY A 14 -1.14 16.12 -8.18
C GLY A 14 -0.99 15.01 -7.15
N ASN A 15 -2.09 14.81 -6.43
CA ASN A 15 -2.24 13.87 -5.34
C ASN A 15 -2.87 12.53 -5.76
N HIS A 16 -3.36 12.45 -7.00
CA HIS A 16 -4.08 11.30 -7.54
C HIS A 16 -3.24 10.57 -8.60
N LEU A 17 -3.56 9.29 -8.81
CA LEU A 17 -3.05 8.50 -9.92
C LEU A 17 -3.51 9.10 -11.25
N ASN A 18 -2.61 9.06 -12.24
CA ASN A 18 -2.99 9.31 -13.63
C ASN A 18 -3.57 8.02 -14.26
N ARG A 19 -3.93 8.09 -15.55
CA ARG A 19 -4.46 6.95 -16.30
C ARG A 19 -3.57 5.69 -16.20
N THR A 20 -2.26 5.86 -16.30
CA THR A 20 -1.30 4.75 -16.19
C THR A 20 -1.29 4.18 -14.78
N GLY A 21 -1.27 5.04 -13.74
CA GLY A 21 -1.34 4.61 -12.35
C GLY A 21 -2.62 3.84 -12.03
N LEU A 22 -3.78 4.31 -12.51
CA LEU A 22 -5.06 3.62 -12.35
C LEU A 22 -5.06 2.25 -13.04
N ALA A 23 -4.51 2.15 -14.26
CA ALA A 23 -4.34 0.87 -14.92
C ALA A 23 -3.45 -0.08 -14.08
N ARG A 24 -2.35 0.42 -13.51
CA ARG A 24 -1.52 -0.39 -12.60
C ARG A 24 -2.27 -0.85 -11.36
N ALA A 25 -3.15 -0.04 -10.78
CA ALA A 25 -3.97 -0.43 -9.63
C ALA A 25 -4.82 -1.67 -9.95
N GLU A 26 -5.43 -1.71 -11.13
CA GLU A 26 -6.18 -2.87 -11.61
C GLU A 26 -5.27 -4.09 -11.83
N HIS A 27 -4.07 -3.88 -12.39
CA HIS A 27 -3.09 -4.96 -12.55
C HIS A 27 -2.60 -5.52 -11.21
N VAL A 28 -2.38 -4.67 -10.19
CA VAL A 28 -2.06 -5.10 -8.83
C VAL A 28 -3.21 -5.95 -8.27
N ALA A 29 -4.45 -5.50 -8.44
CA ALA A 29 -5.63 -6.27 -8.01
C ALA A 29 -5.78 -7.62 -8.73
N LYS A 30 -5.33 -7.72 -9.99
CA LYS A 30 -5.26 -8.98 -10.73
C LYS A 30 -4.20 -9.91 -10.13
N LEU A 31 -2.96 -9.42 -10.00
CA LEU A 31 -1.80 -10.20 -9.55
C LEU A 31 -1.94 -10.73 -8.11
N PHE A 32 -2.50 -9.92 -7.22
CA PHE A 32 -2.60 -10.22 -5.79
C PHE A 32 -4.03 -10.58 -5.34
N GLY A 33 -5.00 -10.57 -6.24
CA GLY A 33 -6.41 -10.84 -5.90
C GLY A 33 -6.72 -12.30 -5.61
N GLY A 34 -5.82 -13.21 -5.99
CA GLY A 34 -6.04 -14.66 -5.95
C GLY A 34 -6.89 -15.19 -7.12
N GLY A 35 -7.24 -16.47 -7.04
CA GLY A 35 -7.97 -17.18 -8.10
C GLY A 35 -7.10 -17.52 -9.30
N SER A 36 -7.73 -17.91 -10.42
CA SER A 36 -7.05 -18.43 -11.62
C SER A 36 -6.09 -17.47 -12.32
N GLY A 37 -6.15 -16.17 -12.02
CA GLY A 37 -5.24 -15.15 -12.54
C GLY A 37 -4.30 -14.52 -11.50
N GLY A 38 -4.35 -14.99 -10.26
CA GLY A 38 -3.48 -14.51 -9.19
C GLY A 38 -2.09 -15.16 -9.28
N VAL A 39 -1.05 -14.34 -9.19
CA VAL A 39 0.34 -14.79 -9.23
C VAL A 39 0.91 -14.90 -7.82
N TYR A 40 0.49 -13.99 -6.93
CA TYR A 40 1.01 -13.91 -5.57
C TYR A 40 -0.06 -14.28 -4.54
N PRO A 41 0.35 -14.85 -3.38
CA PRO A 41 -0.53 -15.04 -2.24
C PRO A 41 -1.24 -13.72 -1.86
N PRO A 42 -2.59 -13.71 -1.79
CA PRO A 42 -3.34 -12.48 -1.54
C PRO A 42 -3.03 -11.87 -0.17
N PRO A 43 -2.84 -10.54 -0.08
CA PRO A 43 -2.69 -9.90 1.21
C PRO A 43 -3.99 -9.95 2.01
N LYS A 44 -3.85 -10.00 3.33
CA LYS A 44 -4.94 -9.95 4.31
C LYS A 44 -5.20 -8.53 4.85
N ALA A 45 -4.27 -7.62 4.61
CA ALA A 45 -4.39 -6.20 4.92
C ALA A 45 -3.56 -5.37 3.93
N ILE A 46 -4.00 -4.14 3.66
CA ILE A 46 -3.28 -3.15 2.85
C ILE A 46 -3.14 -1.88 3.67
N PHE A 47 -1.91 -1.39 3.80
CA PHE A 47 -1.56 -0.11 4.39
C PHE A 47 -1.11 0.83 3.28
N ALA A 48 -1.55 2.08 3.31
CA ALA A 48 -1.19 3.08 2.31
C ALA A 48 -0.73 4.37 2.97
N ASN A 49 0.31 4.98 2.41
CA ASN A 49 0.71 6.34 2.75
C ASN A 49 -0.44 7.30 2.43
N PHE A 50 -0.83 8.13 3.39
CA PHE A 50 -1.82 9.17 3.17
C PHE A 50 -1.38 10.49 3.79
N TYR A 51 -0.30 11.04 3.24
CA TYR A 51 0.23 12.34 3.64
C TYR A 51 -0.48 13.47 2.91
N HIS A 52 -1.03 14.46 3.63
CA HIS A 52 -1.63 15.67 3.05
C HIS A 52 -2.56 15.40 1.86
N GLU A 53 -3.46 14.43 2.02
CA GLU A 53 -4.40 14.04 0.97
C GLU A 53 -3.75 13.52 -0.33
N GLU A 54 -2.53 12.98 -0.27
CA GLU A 54 -1.94 12.23 -1.38
C GLU A 54 -2.60 10.86 -1.53
N TYR A 55 -3.69 10.83 -2.30
CA TYR A 55 -4.53 9.66 -2.54
C TYR A 55 -3.87 8.56 -3.38
N ASN A 56 -2.82 8.86 -4.13
CA ASN A 56 -2.14 7.94 -5.05
C ASN A 56 -1.82 6.54 -4.47
N SER A 57 -1.34 6.44 -3.22
CA SER A 57 -1.09 5.14 -2.58
C SER A 57 -2.39 4.41 -2.24
N VAL A 58 -3.39 5.15 -1.75
CA VAL A 58 -4.71 4.63 -1.40
C VAL A 58 -5.42 4.11 -2.66
N GLU A 59 -5.41 4.89 -3.72
CA GLU A 59 -6.00 4.55 -5.02
C GLU A 59 -5.35 3.31 -5.63
N LEU A 60 -4.03 3.13 -5.50
CA LEU A 60 -3.35 1.95 -6.01
C LEU A 60 -3.83 0.67 -5.31
N GLY A 61 -4.08 0.73 -4.00
CA GLY A 61 -4.55 -0.42 -3.22
C GLY A 61 -6.05 -0.66 -3.30
N THR A 62 -6.83 0.35 -3.68
CA THR A 62 -8.30 0.33 -3.57
C THR A 62 -8.96 -0.80 -4.39
N PRO A 63 -8.61 -1.04 -5.67
CA PRO A 63 -9.23 -2.13 -6.44
C PRO A 63 -8.98 -3.50 -5.79
N LEU A 64 -7.78 -3.74 -5.28
CA LEU A 64 -7.45 -4.99 -4.58
C LEU A 64 -8.23 -5.11 -3.27
N ALA A 65 -8.25 -4.06 -2.46
CA ALA A 65 -8.96 -4.03 -1.18
C ALA A 65 -10.45 -4.35 -1.37
N ARG A 66 -11.10 -3.67 -2.33
CA ARG A 66 -12.50 -3.92 -2.71
C ARG A 66 -12.73 -5.37 -3.12
N ARG A 67 -11.87 -5.93 -3.97
CA ARG A 67 -11.95 -7.33 -4.40
C ARG A 67 -11.81 -8.32 -3.24
N ARG A 68 -11.07 -7.96 -2.19
CA ARG A 68 -10.86 -8.79 -1.00
C ARG A 68 -11.88 -8.55 0.12
N GLY A 69 -12.78 -7.57 -0.04
CA GLY A 69 -13.82 -7.25 0.93
C GLY A 69 -13.32 -6.51 2.16
N PHE A 70 -12.23 -5.74 2.05
CA PHE A 70 -11.74 -4.89 3.15
C PHE A 70 -11.34 -3.50 2.64
N ALA A 71 -11.15 -2.54 3.54
CA ALA A 71 -10.70 -1.19 3.21
C ALA A 71 -9.16 -1.09 3.23
N VAL A 72 -8.61 -0.16 2.47
CA VAL A 72 -7.20 0.24 2.61
C VAL A 72 -7.05 1.00 3.93
N ASN A 73 -6.08 0.64 4.76
CA ASN A 73 -5.73 1.40 5.94
C ASN A 73 -4.85 2.60 5.54
N SER A 74 -5.44 3.80 5.60
CA SER A 74 -4.80 5.07 5.27
C SER A 74 -4.58 5.95 6.51
N SER A 75 -4.54 5.37 7.71
CA SER A 75 -4.31 6.10 8.97
C SER A 75 -2.85 6.48 9.21
N PHE A 76 -1.96 6.16 8.27
CA PHE A 76 -0.52 6.39 8.38
C PHE A 76 0.00 7.19 7.18
N HIS A 77 1.08 7.91 7.41
CA HIS A 77 1.77 8.67 6.38
C HIS A 77 3.27 8.48 6.50
N ARG A 78 3.98 8.83 5.43
CA ARG A 78 5.44 8.93 5.38
C ARG A 78 5.95 9.86 6.49
N PRO A 79 7.17 9.65 7.01
CA PRO A 79 7.69 10.49 8.06
C PRO A 79 7.98 11.89 7.49
N LEU A 80 7.73 12.92 8.29
CA LEU A 80 8.26 14.26 8.05
C LEU A 80 9.71 14.38 8.51
N TYR A 81 10.33 15.53 8.23
CA TYR A 81 11.66 15.83 8.73
C TYR A 81 11.68 15.78 10.27
N GLY A 82 12.47 14.84 10.83
CA GLY A 82 12.56 14.61 12.27
C GLY A 82 11.56 13.57 12.82
N GLU A 83 10.72 12.97 11.97
CA GLU A 83 9.83 11.86 12.34
C GLU A 83 10.37 10.51 11.86
N ASP A 84 9.77 9.42 12.35
CA ASP A 84 10.06 8.06 11.92
C ASP A 84 8.78 7.32 11.47
N ASN A 85 8.95 6.08 10.98
CA ASN A 85 7.85 5.22 10.55
C ASN A 85 7.50 4.12 11.57
N HIS A 86 7.93 4.21 12.83
CA HIS A 86 7.78 3.13 13.81
C HIS A 86 6.32 2.76 14.05
N ALA A 87 5.41 3.75 14.11
CA ALA A 87 3.98 3.48 14.29
C ALA A 87 3.39 2.69 13.12
N ALA A 88 3.69 3.08 11.88
CA ALA A 88 3.23 2.37 10.68
C ALA A 88 3.82 0.96 10.61
N ALA A 89 5.12 0.83 10.88
CA ALA A 89 5.81 -0.45 10.92
C ALA A 89 5.25 -1.40 11.98
N ALA A 90 5.02 -0.89 13.20
CA ALA A 90 4.42 -1.66 14.29
C ALA A 90 3.01 -2.16 13.91
N ALA A 91 2.20 -1.31 13.26
CA ALA A 91 0.88 -1.69 12.79
C ALA A 91 0.92 -2.76 11.69
N ILE A 92 1.83 -2.63 10.72
CA ILE A 92 2.05 -3.64 9.66
C ILE A 92 2.47 -4.99 10.26
N LEU A 93 3.43 -4.97 11.18
CA LEU A 93 3.92 -6.18 11.87
C LEU A 93 2.85 -6.80 12.76
N HIS A 94 2.04 -5.98 13.43
CA HIS A 94 0.91 -6.47 14.20
C HIS A 94 -0.12 -7.17 13.30
N SER A 95 -0.55 -6.55 12.20
CA SER A 95 -1.45 -7.19 11.23
C SER A 95 -0.88 -8.47 10.62
N LEU A 96 0.44 -8.50 10.37
CA LEU A 96 1.11 -9.71 9.88
C LEU A 96 0.97 -10.86 10.88
N ARG A 97 1.15 -10.58 12.18
CA ARG A 97 1.05 -11.59 13.26
C ARG A 97 -0.40 -12.05 13.49
N THR A 98 -1.37 -11.14 13.44
CA THR A 98 -2.76 -11.45 13.79
C THR A 98 -3.56 -12.07 12.64
N THR A 99 -3.28 -11.70 11.39
CA THR A 99 -4.01 -12.25 10.22
C THR A 99 -3.46 -13.59 9.74
N GLY A 100 -2.23 -13.95 10.13
CA GLY A 100 -1.54 -15.16 9.68
C GLY A 100 -1.25 -15.20 8.17
N GLY A 101 -1.41 -14.09 7.45
CA GLY A 101 -1.23 -14.01 6.00
C GLY A 101 -0.40 -12.80 5.57
N PRO A 102 -0.06 -12.70 4.28
CA PRO A 102 0.73 -11.58 3.77
C PRO A 102 0.06 -10.23 4.05
N VAL A 103 0.88 -9.20 4.25
CA VAL A 103 0.42 -7.80 4.37
C VAL A 103 1.06 -7.00 3.25
N MET A 104 0.33 -6.02 2.70
CA MET A 104 0.84 -5.13 1.67
C MET A 104 0.96 -3.71 2.22
N ALA A 105 2.08 -3.06 1.96
CA ALA A 105 2.34 -1.65 2.24
C ALA A 105 2.58 -0.92 0.92
N ILE A 106 1.81 0.15 0.67
CA ILE A 106 1.91 1.00 -0.51
C ILE A 106 2.42 2.38 -0.10
N TRP A 107 3.66 2.68 -0.45
CA TRP A 107 4.37 3.83 0.10
C TRP A 107 5.00 4.74 -0.96
N GLU A 108 5.54 5.87 -0.50
CA GLU A 108 6.36 6.77 -1.31
C GLU A 108 7.81 6.25 -1.36
N SER A 109 8.41 6.32 -2.56
CA SER A 109 9.72 5.74 -2.90
C SER A 109 10.89 6.24 -2.05
N TRP A 110 10.92 7.52 -1.71
CA TRP A 110 12.04 8.16 -1.02
C TRP A 110 11.93 8.07 0.51
N ASN A 111 10.77 7.64 1.01
CA ASN A 111 10.43 7.69 2.42
C ASN A 111 10.25 6.31 3.08
N LEU A 112 10.78 5.26 2.44
CA LEU A 112 10.94 3.94 3.03
C LEU A 112 12.23 3.90 3.85
N VAL A 113 12.15 4.32 5.11
CA VAL A 113 13.29 4.29 6.04
C VAL A 113 13.41 2.88 6.66
N PRO A 114 14.61 2.25 6.64
CA PRO A 114 14.83 0.97 7.30
C PRO A 114 14.72 1.09 8.83
N LEU A 115 14.12 0.09 9.48
CA LEU A 115 13.89 0.06 10.95
C LEU A 115 15.09 -0.47 11.75
N VAL A 116 16.12 -0.93 11.06
CA VAL A 116 17.38 -1.41 11.63
C VAL A 116 18.47 -1.04 10.64
N GLN A 117 19.50 -0.34 11.13
CA GLN A 117 20.76 -0.11 10.41
C GLN A 117 21.77 -1.17 10.81
#